data_AF-A0AAX1X2J4-F1
#
_entry.id   AF-A0AAX1X2J4-F1
#
_cell.length_a   1.000
_cell.length_b   1.000
_cell.length_c   1.000
_cell.angle_alpha   90.00
_cell.angle_beta   90.00
_cell.angle_gamma   90.00
#
_symmetry.space_group_name_H-M   'P 1'
#
loop_
_entity.id
_entity.type
_entity.pdbx_description
1 polymer ?
#
loop_
_entity_poly.entity_id
_entity_poly.type
_entity_poly.pdbx_seq_one_letter_code
_entity_poly.pdbx_strand_id
1 'polypeptide(L)' 'MPQKGRRYCYDTKVSGLAIGAGPSGIKAFILYRKANRKQERIKIGRYPDRTVDETRTQAWPLIVDIAR' A
#
# COMPACT_ATOMS: atom_id res chain seq x y z
N MET A 1 -8.82 -11.10 11.41
CA MET A 1 -8.95 -10.80 9.96
C MET A 1 -10.41 -10.45 9.67
N PRO A 2 -10.74 -9.63 8.65
CA PRO A 2 -12.13 -9.29 8.37
C PRO A 2 -12.92 -10.50 7.86
N GLN A 3 -14.17 -10.67 8.29
CA GLN A 3 -15.06 -11.75 7.84
C GLN A 3 -15.57 -11.55 6.39
N LYS A 4 -15.59 -10.30 5.92
CA LYS A 4 -15.91 -9.94 4.52
C LYS A 4 -15.11 -8.70 4.11
N GLY A 5 -14.68 -8.66 2.85
CA GLY A 5 -13.93 -7.52 2.30
C GLY A 5 -12.47 -7.44 2.78
N ARG A 6 -11.82 -6.31 2.49
CA ARG A 6 -10.44 -6.01 2.90
C ARG A 6 -10.43 -4.89 3.92
N ARG A 7 -9.68 -5.06 5.01
CA ARG A 7 -9.37 -3.99 5.96
C ARG A 7 -8.02 -3.41 5.61
N TYR A 8 -7.94 -2.10 5.55
CA TYR A 8 -6.69 -1.37 5.29
C TYR A 8 -6.25 -0.66 6.57
N CYS A 9 -4.96 -0.77 6.87
CA CYS A 9 -4.29 0.07 7.86
C CYS A 9 -3.31 0.97 7.12
N TYR A 10 -3.54 2.28 7.20
CA TYR A 10 -2.69 3.27 6.53
C TYR A 10 -1.44 3.55 7.35
N ASP A 11 -0.32 3.70 6.65
CA ASP A 11 0.94 4.12 7.24
C ASP A 11 0.87 5.59 7.62
N THR A 12 1.44 5.95 8.78
CA THR A 12 1.44 7.34 9.26
C THR A 12 2.66 8.13 8.80
N LYS A 13 3.70 7.47 8.26
CA LYS A 13 4.94 8.12 7.82
C LYS A 13 4.98 8.34 6.31
N VAL A 14 4.33 7.47 5.52
CA VAL A 14 4.29 7.57 4.06
C VAL A 14 2.84 7.71 3.59
N SER A 15 2.52 8.88 3.04
CA SER A 15 1.16 9.17 2.54
C SER A 15 0.74 8.21 1.45
N GLY A 16 -0.50 7.73 1.52
CA GLY A 16 -1.07 6.78 0.57
C GLY A 16 -0.60 5.33 0.76
N LEU A 17 0.44 5.07 1.55
CA LEU A 17 0.87 3.70 1.83
C LEU A 17 -0.08 3.05 2.83
N ALA A 18 -0.46 1.79 2.58
CA ALA A 18 -1.29 1.00 3.48
C ALA A 18 -0.96 -0.48 3.38
N ILE A 19 -1.34 -1.24 4.43
CA ILE A 19 -1.39 -2.70 4.38
C ILE A 19 -2.85 -3.16 4.39
N GLY A 20 -3.22 -3.92 3.37
CA GLY A 20 -4.56 -4.51 3.22
C GLY A 20 -4.56 -5.98 3.62
N ALA A 21 -5.47 -6.37 4.51
CA ALA A 21 -5.70 -7.76 4.89
C ALA A 21 -7.07 -8.23 4.40
N GLY A 22 -7.10 -9.31 3.62
CA GLY A 22 -8.33 -9.96 3.16
C GLY A 22 -8.81 -11.10 4.10
N PRO A 23 -9.93 -11.75 3.75
CA PRO A 23 -10.47 -12.86 4.55
C PRO A 23 -9.54 -14.07 4.60
N SER A 24 -8.75 -14.30 3.53
CA SER A 24 -7.73 -15.36 3.47
C SER A 24 -6.52 -15.12 4.41
N GLY A 25 -6.48 -14.00 5.13
CA GLY A 25 -5.37 -13.64 5.99
C GLY A 25 -4.14 -13.09 5.26
N ILE A 26 -4.10 -13.17 3.93
CA ILE A 26 -3.03 -12.57 3.12
C ILE A 26 -3.02 -11.06 3.32
N LYS A 27 -1.85 -10.55 3.70
CA LYS A 27 -1.59 -9.12 3.86
C LYS A 27 -0.72 -8.61 2.71
N ALA A 28 -1.14 -7.53 2.07
CA ALA A 28 -0.42 -6.90 0.98
C ALA A 28 -0.23 -5.42 1.23
N PHE A 29 0.98 -4.93 0.99
CA PHE A 29 1.28 -3.51 0.98
C PHE A 29 0.82 -2.90 -0.35
N ILE A 30 0.11 -1.79 -0.23
CA ILE A 30 -0.44 -1.04 -1.36
C ILE A 30 -0.14 0.44 -1.22
N LEU A 31 0.18 1.10 -2.32
CA LEU A 31 0.19 2.56 -2.43
C LEU A 31 -1.10 3.00 -3.11
N TYR A 32 -1.94 3.71 -2.37
CA TYR A 32 -3.10 4.40 -2.90
C TYR A 32 -2.71 5.82 -3.30
N ARG A 33 -2.82 6.12 -4.60
CA ARG A 33 -2.42 7.40 -5.17
C ARG A 33 -3.43 7.90 -6.19
N LYS A 34 -3.44 9.21 -6.44
CA LYS A 34 -4.21 9.81 -7.54
C LYS A 34 -3.23 10.43 -8.52
N ALA A 35 -3.16 9.89 -9.73
CA ALA A 35 -2.32 10.37 -10.81
C ALA A 35 -3.19 10.60 -12.05
N ASN A 36 -2.97 11.69 -12.80
CA ASN A 36 -3.70 11.96 -14.04
C ASN A 36 -5.23 11.88 -13.90
N ARG A 37 -5.78 12.44 -12.80
CA ARG A 37 -7.20 12.40 -12.41
C ARG A 37 -7.76 10.99 -12.11
N LYS A 38 -6.95 9.93 -12.21
CA LYS A 38 -7.33 8.55 -11.94
C LYS A 38 -6.84 8.11 -10.56
N GLN A 39 -7.68 7.38 -9.84
CA GLN A 39 -7.29 6.72 -8.60
C GLN A 39 -6.61 5.39 -8.92
N GLU A 40 -5.43 5.17 -8.36
CA GLU A 40 -4.63 3.97 -8.59
C GLU A 40 -4.25 3.30 -7.26
N ARG A 41 -4.15 1.97 -7.31
CA ARG A 41 -3.66 1.13 -6.21
C ARG A 41 -2.50 0.30 -6.74
N ILE A 42 -1.28 0.65 -6.35
CA ILE A 42 -0.08 -0.09 -6.73
C ILE A 42 0.25 -1.08 -5.62
N LYS A 43 0.44 -2.35 -5.94
CA LYS A 43 0.89 -3.36 -4.98
C LYS A 43 2.41 -3.33 -4.90
N ILE A 44 2.94 -3.11 -3.70
CA ILE A 44 4.40 -3.05 -3.45
C ILE A 44 4.94 -4.42 -3.03
N GLY A 45 4.20 -5.14 -2.18
CA GLY A 45 4.69 -6.39 -1.62
C GLY A 45 3.65 -7.12 -0.76
N ARG A 46 4.06 -8.25 -0.20
CA ARG A 46 3.28 -9.03 0.78
C ARG A 46 4.00 -9.06 2.11
N TYR A 47 3.25 -9.15 3.19
CA TYR A 47 3.81 -9.44 4.52
C TYR A 47 3.68 -10.95 4.78
N PRO A 48 4.70 -11.63 5.34
CA PRO A 48 5.93 -11.09 5.92
C PRO A 48 7.13 -10.98 4.96
N ASP A 49 6.99 -11.37 3.69
CA ASP A 49 8.07 -11.34 2.68
C ASP A 49 8.75 -9.97 2.55
N ARG A 50 8.00 -8.90 2.86
CA ARG A 50 8.46 -7.51 2.97
C ARG A 50 8.15 -6.97 4.36
N THR A 51 9.09 -6.19 4.88
CA THR A 51 8.88 -5.40 6.09
C THR A 51 8.22 -4.05 5.77
N VAL A 52 7.72 -3.37 6.82
CA VAL A 52 7.14 -2.03 6.69
C VAL A 52 8.18 -1.03 6.20
N ASP A 53 9.41 -1.06 6.72
CA ASP A 53 10.44 -0.07 6.39
C ASP A 53 11.01 -0.25 4.97
N GLU A 54 11.20 -1.49 4.53
CA GLU A 54 11.53 -1.77 3.13
C GLU A 54 10.42 -1.26 2.19
N THR A 55 9.17 -1.49 2.56
CA THR A 55 8.01 -1.04 1.76
C THR A 55 7.95 0.49 1.70
N ARG A 56 8.21 1.20 2.81
CA ARG A 56 8.29 2.67 2.83
C ARG A 56 9.36 3.17 1.85
N THR A 57 10.53 2.55 1.86
CA THR A 57 11.63 2.89 0.95
C THR A 57 11.22 2.72 -0.51
N GLN A 58 10.48 1.66 -0.83
CA GLN A 58 9.98 1.41 -2.19
C GLN A 58 8.81 2.29 -2.62
N ALA A 59 8.03 2.80 -1.67
CA ALA A 59 6.92 3.69 -1.97
C ALA A 59 7.38 5.06 -2.48
N TRP A 60 8.51 5.57 -1.98
CA TRP A 60 9.03 6.89 -2.36
C TRP A 60 9.19 7.16 -3.86
N PRO A 61 9.88 6.31 -4.65
CA PRO A 61 10.01 6.55 -6.09
C PRO A 61 8.64 6.58 -6.80
N LEU A 62 7.68 5.78 -6.35
CA LEU A 62 6.32 5.74 -6.91
C LEU A 62 5.49 6.99 -6.56
N ILE A 63 5.84 7.69 -5.49
CA ILE A 63 5.20 8.96 -5.11
C ILE A 63 5.78 10.11 -5.94
N VAL A 64 7.11 10.15 -6.08
CA VAL A 64 7.82 11.18 -6.85
C VAL A 64 7.41 11.17 -8.32
N ASP A 65 7.20 9.99 -8.90
CA ASP A 65 6.74 9.81 -10.29
C ASP A 65 5.41 10.53 -10.61
N ILE A 66 4.58 10.82 -9.60
CA ILE A 66 3.31 11.54 -9.78
C ILE A 66 3.49 13.06 -9.74
N ALA A 67 4.55 13.54 -9.09
CA ALA A 67 4.78 14.97 -8.87
C ALA A 67 5.42 15.68 -10.07
N ARG A 68 5.66 14.97 -11.18
CA ARG A 68 6.11 15.51 -12.47
C ARG A 68 4.94 15.65 -13.43
#